data_AF-A0A7J6WYU4-F1
#
_entry.id   AF-A0A7J6WYU4-F1
#
_cell.length_a   1.000
_cell.length_b   1.000
_cell.length_c   1.000
_cell.angle_alpha   90.00
_cell.angle_beta   90.00
_cell.angle_gamma   90.00
#
_symmetry.space_group_name_H-M   'P 1'
#
loop_
_entity.id
_entity.type
_entity.pdbx_description
1 polymer ?
#
loop_
_entity_poly.entity_id
_entity_poly.type
_entity_poly.pdbx_seq_one_letter_code
_entity_poly.pdbx_strand_id
1 'polypeptide(L)'
;MGLTHVVIYTNSLLASQWFQKVIKPPWHLLAWWRKIHEEVHLDNFQIKHVYREGNRAVDHLARLGIKFKSDGAANCSTDKTLRQITLGDRLQIPNIRLPS
;
A
#
# COMPACT_ATOMS: atom_id res chain seq x y z
N MET A 1 -5.88 14.03 18.70
CA MET A 1 -6.84 13.97 17.58
C MET A 1 -6.29 12.99 16.56
N GLY A 2 -6.67 11.71 16.68
CA GLY A 2 -6.17 10.63 15.83
C GLY A 2 -7.04 10.42 14.61
N LEU A 3 -6.49 9.76 13.58
CA LEU A 3 -7.28 9.27 12.46
C LEU A 3 -8.20 8.13 12.97
N THR A 4 -9.50 8.27 12.77
CA THR A 4 -10.51 7.24 13.05
C THR A 4 -11.12 6.76 11.74
N HIS A 5 -11.47 5.48 11.66
CA HIS A 5 -12.08 4.85 10.46
C HIS A 5 -11.22 4.90 9.19
N VAL A 6 -9.94 4.53 9.29
CA VAL A 6 -9.06 4.51 8.12
C VAL A 6 -9.21 3.20 7.36
N VAL A 7 -9.46 3.29 6.06
CA VAL A 7 -9.43 2.14 5.15
C VAL A 7 -8.06 2.07 4.48
N ILE A 8 -7.34 0.98 4.69
CA ILE A 8 -6.05 0.70 4.06
C ILE A 8 -6.28 -0.31 2.94
N TYR A 9 -5.87 0.07 1.74
CA TYR A 9 -5.93 -0.80 0.57
C TYR A 9 -4.55 -1.44 0.31
N THR A 10 -4.53 -2.75 0.10
CA THR A 10 -3.30 -3.51 -0.19
C THR A 10 -3.48 -4.44 -1.38
N ASN A 11 -2.46 -4.58 -2.22
CA ASN A 11 -2.39 -5.60 -3.28
C ASN A 11 -1.74 -6.89 -2.81
N SER A 12 -1.34 -6.98 -1.54
CA SER A 12 -0.79 -8.21 -0.95
C SER A 12 -1.89 -8.99 -0.25
N LEU A 13 -2.35 -10.06 -0.90
CA LEU A 13 -3.32 -10.98 -0.31
C LEU A 13 -2.80 -11.57 1.01
N LEU A 14 -1.51 -11.89 1.07
CA LEU A 14 -0.86 -12.44 2.25
C LEU A 14 -0.91 -11.46 3.44
N ALA A 15 -0.59 -10.18 3.20
CA ALA A 15 -0.67 -9.16 4.24
C ALA A 15 -2.11 -8.99 4.73
N SER A 16 -3.09 -8.97 3.81
CA SER A 16 -4.51 -8.93 4.16
C SER A 16 -4.92 -10.11 5.04
N GLN A 17 -4.45 -11.32 4.74
CA GLN A 17 -4.76 -12.53 5.51
C GLN A 17 -4.12 -12.52 6.91
N TRP A 18 -2.92 -11.94 7.05
CA TRP A 18 -2.29 -11.76 8.36
C TRP A 18 -3.07 -10.77 9.22
N PHE A 19 -3.54 -9.66 8.64
CA PHE A 19 -4.38 -8.69 9.35
C PHE A 19 -5.75 -9.25 9.74
N GLN A 20 -6.34 -10.07 8.88
CA GLN A 20 -7.59 -10.79 9.17
C GLN A 20 -7.39 -11.98 10.13
N LYS A 21 -6.15 -12.21 10.61
CA LYS A 21 -5.77 -13.32 11.51
C LYS A 21 -6.10 -14.71 10.95
N VAL A 22 -6.26 -14.84 9.62
CA VAL A 22 -6.51 -16.11 8.94
C VAL A 22 -5.25 -16.97 8.90
N ILE A 23 -4.10 -16.33 8.66
CA ILE A 23 -2.79 -16.97 8.56
C ILE A 23 -1.83 -16.22 9.47
N LYS A 24 -0.91 -16.94 10.12
CA LYS A 24 0.14 -16.33 10.96
C LYS A 24 1.35 -15.91 10.11
N PRO A 25 1.98 -14.77 10.40
CA PRO A 25 3.21 -14.38 9.72
C PRO A 25 4.36 -15.35 10.06
N PRO A 26 5.30 -15.57 9.13
CA PRO A 26 6.53 -16.31 9.38
C PRO A 26 7.34 -15.74 10.54
N TRP A 27 8.09 -16.60 11.22
CA TRP A 27 8.85 -16.25 12.43
C TRP A 27 9.82 -15.08 12.23
N HIS A 28 10.51 -15.01 11.09
CA HIS A 28 11.47 -13.95 10.79
C HIS A 28 10.82 -12.58 10.51
N LEU A 29 9.49 -12.54 10.30
CA LEU A 29 8.72 -11.30 10.10
C LEU A 29 7.90 -10.89 11.31
N LEU A 30 7.85 -11.72 12.36
CA LEU A 30 7.04 -11.45 13.56
C LEU A 30 7.40 -10.12 14.23
N ALA A 31 8.69 -9.77 14.29
CA ALA A 31 9.15 -8.53 14.90
C ALA A 31 8.61 -7.29 14.16
N TRP A 32 8.71 -7.30 12.83
CA TRP A 32 8.15 -6.24 11.98
C TRP A 32 6.63 -6.19 12.06
N TRP A 33 5.99 -7.36 12.06
CA TRP A 33 4.55 -7.46 12.17
C TRP A 33 4.01 -6.87 13.48
N ARG A 34 4.66 -7.21 14.60
CA ARG A 34 4.30 -6.66 15.92
C ARG A 34 4.44 -5.13 15.92
N LYS A 35 5.53 -4.60 15.36
CA LYS A 35 5.72 -3.15 15.25
C LYS A 35 4.60 -2.48 14.44
N ILE A 36 4.24 -3.05 13.30
CA ILE A 36 3.11 -2.55 12.49
C ILE A 36 1.81 -2.55 13.31
N HIS A 37 1.57 -3.60 14.09
CA HIS A 37 0.38 -3.74 14.92
C HIS A 37 0.39 -2.80 16.15
N GLU A 38 1.56 -2.41 16.65
CA GLU A 38 1.69 -1.40 17.71
C GLU A 38 1.41 0.01 17.18
N GLU A 39 1.89 0.33 15.97
CA GLU A 39 1.68 1.63 15.31
C GLU A 39 0.25 1.80 14.78
N VAL A 40 -0.32 0.71 14.24
CA VAL A 40 -1.69 0.68 13.76
C VAL A 40 -2.57 0.27 14.95
N HIS A 41 -3.09 1.25 15.68
CA HIS A 41 -4.14 1.02 16.70
C HIS A 41 -5.35 0.33 16.03
N LEU A 42 -5.34 -1.01 16.00
CA LEU A 42 -6.16 -1.84 15.10
C LEU A 42 -7.66 -1.59 15.19
N ASP A 43 -8.14 -1.05 16.30
CA ASP A 43 -9.56 -0.77 16.52
C ASP A 43 -10.12 0.28 15.54
N ASN A 44 -9.26 1.04 14.87
CA ASN A 44 -9.65 2.15 13.98
C ASN A 44 -9.37 1.91 12.49
N PHE A 45 -8.87 0.73 12.10
CA PHE A 45 -8.42 0.47 10.73
C PHE A 45 -9.12 -0.73 10.10
N GLN A 46 -9.54 -0.57 8.85
CA GLN A 46 -10.04 -1.66 8.01
C GLN A 46 -9.09 -1.91 6.85
N ILE A 47 -8.67 -3.16 6.66
CA ILE A 47 -7.78 -3.52 5.55
C ILE A 47 -8.56 -4.26 4.47
N LYS A 48 -8.44 -3.77 3.24
CA LYS A 48 -9.10 -4.33 2.06
C LYS A 48 -8.07 -4.69 1.00
N HIS A 49 -8.25 -5.85 0.40
CA HIS A 49 -7.46 -6.26 -0.75
C HIS A 49 -7.95 -5.54 -2.02
N VAL A 50 -7.03 -5.02 -2.83
CA VAL A 50 -7.31 -4.38 -4.12
C VAL A 50 -6.42 -5.01 -5.18
N TYR A 51 -6.94 -5.12 -6.40
CA TYR A 51 -6.15 -5.54 -7.54
C TYR A 51 -4.96 -4.62 -7.76
N ARG A 52 -3.86 -5.18 -8.27
CA ARG A 52 -2.60 -4.48 -8.47
C ARG A 52 -2.72 -3.16 -9.24
N GLU A 53 -3.68 -3.07 -10.15
CA GLU A 53 -3.96 -1.88 -10.95
C GLU A 53 -4.40 -0.68 -10.10
N GLY A 54 -5.14 -0.93 -9.02
CA GLY A 54 -5.55 0.09 -8.06
C GLY A 54 -4.45 0.47 -7.06
N ASN A 55 -3.30 -0.22 -7.07
CA ASN A 55 -2.16 0.07 -6.19
C ASN A 55 -0.92 0.57 -6.94
N ARG A 56 -1.07 1.02 -8.20
CA ARG A 56 0.06 1.41 -9.07
C ARG A 56 0.86 2.59 -8.53
N ALA A 57 0.19 3.56 -7.87
CA ALA A 57 0.89 4.69 -7.25
C ALA A 57 1.83 4.20 -6.15
N VAL A 58 1.38 3.26 -5.31
CA VAL A 58 2.18 2.67 -4.23
C VAL A 58 3.31 1.81 -4.82
N ASP A 59 3.03 0.99 -5.84
CA ASP A 59 4.06 0.21 -6.55
C ASP A 59 5.15 1.13 -7.15
N HIS A 60 4.77 2.29 -7.69
CA HIS A 60 5.72 3.27 -8.23
C HIS A 60 6.55 3.92 -7.12
N LEU A 61 5.91 4.36 -6.04
CA LEU A 61 6.60 4.91 -4.86
C LEU A 61 7.60 3.92 -4.25
N ALA A 62 7.22 2.65 -4.13
CA ALA A 62 8.11 1.61 -3.63
C ALA A 62 9.35 1.44 -4.52
N ARG A 63 9.18 1.46 -5.85
CA ARG A 63 10.32 1.42 -6.80
C ARG A 63 11.21 2.66 -6.71
N LEU A 64 10.64 3.84 -6.50
CA LEU A 64 11.43 5.05 -6.28
C LEU A 64 12.27 4.91 -5.01
N GLY A 65 11.70 4.43 -3.91
CA GLY A 65 12.44 4.20 -2.66
C GLY A 65 13.62 3.24 -2.86
N ILE A 66 13.40 2.13 -3.57
CA ILE A 66 14.48 1.18 -3.93
C ILE A 66 15.55 1.86 -4.79
N LYS A 67 15.14 2.61 -5.82
CA LYS A 67 16.05 3.28 -6.75
C LYS A 67 16.94 4.30 -6.06
N PHE A 68 16.37 5.09 -5.14
CA PHE A 68 17.10 6.15 -4.45
C PHE A 68 17.77 5.69 -3.15
N LYS A 69 17.56 4.43 -2.72
CA LYS A 69 17.99 3.90 -1.42
C LYS A 69 17.64 4.86 -0.27
N SER A 70 16.50 5.51 -0.39
CA SER A 70 16.05 6.52 0.57
C SER A 70 15.18 5.84 1.61
N ASP A 71 15.62 5.86 2.87
CA ASP A 71 14.84 5.35 4.01
C ASP A 71 13.72 6.31 4.46
N GLY A 72 13.52 7.42 3.75
CA GLY A 72 12.56 8.48 4.07
C GLY A 72 11.56 8.79 2.96
N ALA A 73 10.63 9.71 3.25
CA ALA A 73 9.67 10.20 2.28
C ALA A 73 10.39 10.85 1.10
N ALA A 74 10.45 10.16 -0.04
CA ALA A 74 10.97 10.72 -1.27
C ALA A 74 10.12 11.95 -1.64
N ASN A 75 10.76 13.07 -1.99
CA ASN A 75 10.06 14.25 -2.48
C ASN A 75 9.50 13.96 -3.89
N CYS A 76 8.33 13.32 -3.92
CA CYS A 76 7.68 12.82 -5.13
C CYS A 76 6.80 13.89 -5.80
N SER A 77 6.79 15.12 -5.27
CA SER A 77 5.93 16.23 -5.70
C SER A 77 6.09 16.57 -7.19
N THR A 78 7.27 16.28 -7.75
CA THR A 78 7.66 16.56 -9.14
C THR A 78 7.54 15.33 -10.05
N ASP A 79 7.14 14.17 -9.52
CA ASP A 79 7.02 12.94 -10.31
C ASP A 79 5.79 13.01 -11.22
N LYS A 80 6.06 13.17 -12.52
CA LYS A 80 5.03 13.24 -13.57
C LYS A 80 4.22 11.93 -13.67
N THR A 81 4.86 10.79 -13.44
CA THR A 81 4.23 9.47 -13.51
C THR A 81 3.24 9.28 -12.37
N LEU A 82 3.59 9.67 -11.15
CA LEU A 82 2.64 9.63 -10.02
C LEU A 82 1.45 10.55 -10.25
N ARG A 83 1.69 11.77 -10.75
CA ARG A 83 0.59 12.69 -11.10
C ARG A 83 -0.35 12.08 -12.13
N GLN A 84 0.18 11.44 -13.17
CA GLN A 84 -0.63 10.76 -14.19
C GLN A 84 -1.46 9.61 -13.60
N ILE A 85 -0.86 8.78 -12.74
CA ILE A 85 -1.57 7.67 -12.07
C ILE A 85 -2.71 8.23 -11.22
N THR A 86 -2.43 9.22 -10.35
CA THR A 86 -3.45 9.82 -9.48
C THR A 86 -4.57 10.51 -10.27
N LEU A 87 -4.25 11.16 -11.39
CA LEU A 87 -5.26 11.76 -12.27
C LEU A 87 -6.11 10.70 -12.95
N GLY A 88 -5.51 9.61 -13.44
CA GLY A 88 -6.24 8.49 -14.03
C GLY A 88 -7.19 7.82 -13.03
N ASP A 89 -6.74 7.63 -11.80
CA ASP A 89 -7.56 7.07 -10.71
C ASP A 89 -8.73 7.99 -10.36
N ARG A 90 -8.51 9.32 -10.31
CA ARG A 90 -9.58 10.32 -10.09
C ARG A 90 -10.63 10.32 -11.19
N LEU A 91 -10.21 10.09 -12.43
CA LEU A 91 -11.10 10.04 -13.60
C LEU A 91 -11.77 8.67 -13.76
N GLN A 92 -11.54 7.72 -12.82
CA GLN A 92 -12.03 6.35 -12.88
C GLN A 92 -11.74 5.65 -14.21
N ILE A 93 -10.62 5.99 -14.86
CA ILE A 93 -10.27 5.43 -16.16
C ILE A 93 -9.87 3.97 -15.94
N PRO A 94 -10.60 2.99 -16.50
CA PRO A 94 -10.28 1.59 -16.33
C PRO A 94 -8.94 1.29 -16.99
N ASN A 95 -8.04 0.66 -16.24
CA ASN A 95 -6.71 0.31 -16.74
C ASN A 95 -6.76 -1.04 -17.41
N ILE A 96 -7.31 -1.06 -18.62
CA ILE A 96 -7.36 -2.26 -19.44
C ILE A 96 -5.93 -2.57 -19.89
N ARG A 97 -5.35 -3.67 -19.38
CA ARG A 97 -4.16 -4.26 -19.99
C ARG A 97 -4.60 -4.90 -21.30
N LEU A 98 -4.20 -4.31 -22.43
CA LEU A 98 -4.22 -5.04 -23.68
C LEU A 98 -3.18 -6.16 -23.59
N PRO A 99 -3.53 -7.41 -23.91
CA PRO A 99 -2.55 -8.49 -23.98
C PRO A 99 -1.51 -8.11 -25.04
N SER A 100 -0.24 -8.09 -24.63
CA SER A 100 0.94 -7.92 -25.49
C SER A 100 1.33 -9.23 -26.14
#